data_AF-A0A7C1RXT7-F1
#
_entry.id   AF-A0A7C1RXT7-F1
#
_cell.length_a   1.000
_cell.length_b   1.000
_cell.length_c   1.000
_cell.angle_alpha   90.00
_cell.angle_beta   90.00
_cell.angle_gamma   90.00
#
_symmetry.space_group_name_H-M   'P 1'
#
loop_
_entity.id
_entity.type
_entity.pdbx_description
1 polymer ?
#
loop_
_entity_poly.entity_id
_entity_poly.type
_entity_poly.pdbx_seq_one_letter_code
_entity_poly.pdbx_strand_id
1 'polypeptide(L)' 'IKIFIGEESGYKAFADCSVVTAPFCREGERVGTLGVVGPTRMDYEGIIPIVDITARLLSNALSS' A
#
# COMPACT_ATOMS: atom_id res chain seq x y z
N ILE A 1 3.77 5.58 3.89
CA ILE A 1 2.55 5.29 3.11
C ILE A 1 2.57 6.12 1.84
N LYS A 2 2.19 5.54 0.70
CA LYS A 2 2.00 6.26 -0.57
C LYS A 2 0.62 5.94 -1.11
N ILE A 3 -0.13 6.98 -1.50
CA ILE A 3 -1.49 6.89 -2.00
C ILE A 3 -1.47 7.41 -3.45
N PHE A 4 -2.11 6.68 -4.35
CA PHE A 4 -2.37 7.10 -5.72
C PHE A 4 -3.87 7.07 -5.94
N ILE A 5 -4.45 8.15 -6.47
CA ILE A 5 -5.90 8.26 -6.70
C ILE A 5 -6.16 8.53 -8.18
N GLY A 6 -6.84 7.59 -8.85
CA GLY A 6 -7.25 7.71 -10.25
C GLY A 6 -6.10 8.01 -11.20
N GLU A 7 -6.17 9.16 -11.88
CA GLU A 7 -5.19 9.57 -12.89
C GLU A 7 -3.79 9.86 -12.32
N GLU A 8 -3.62 10.03 -11.01
CA GLU A 8 -2.31 10.20 -10.37
C GLU A 8 -1.42 8.95 -10.45
N SER A 9 -2.02 7.80 -10.80
CA SER A 9 -1.32 6.54 -11.03
C SER A 9 -0.51 6.50 -12.33
N GLY A 10 -0.73 7.45 -13.26
CA GLY A 10 0.01 7.56 -14.53
C GLY A 10 -0.32 6.47 -15.57
N TYR A 11 -1.25 5.56 -15.26
CA TYR A 11 -1.68 4.47 -16.13
C TYR A 11 -3.19 4.54 -16.33
N LYS A 12 -3.65 4.67 -17.59
CA LYS A 12 -5.08 4.75 -17.95
C LYS A 12 -5.93 3.61 -17.36
N ALA A 13 -5.35 2.43 -17.16
CA ALA A 13 -6.02 1.28 -16.55
C ALA A 13 -6.38 1.47 -15.06
N PHE A 14 -5.77 2.46 -14.39
CA PHE A 14 -6.01 2.78 -12.97
C PHE A 14 -6.72 4.13 -12.79
N ALA A 15 -7.20 4.77 -13.86
CA ALA A 15 -7.93 6.04 -13.78
C ALA A 15 -9.16 5.97 -12.86
N ASP A 16 -9.77 4.79 -12.76
CA ASP A 16 -10.93 4.52 -11.90
C ASP A 16 -10.58 3.80 -10.58
N CYS A 17 -9.28 3.69 -10.28
CA CYS A 17 -8.78 2.96 -9.12
C CYS A 17 -7.97 3.86 -8.20
N SER A 18 -7.92 3.49 -6.93
CA SER A 18 -6.98 4.00 -5.95
C SER A 18 -6.05 2.91 -5.46
N VAL A 19 -4.82 3.29 -5.16
CA VAL A 19 -3.78 2.39 -4.67
C VAL A 19 -3.18 2.97 -3.40
N VAL A 20 -3.34 2.27 -2.28
CA VAL A 20 -2.72 2.61 -0.99
C VAL A 20 -1.60 1.63 -0.73
N THR A 21 -0.39 2.12 -0.46
CA THR A 21 0.79 1.28 -0.31
C THR A 21 1.64 1.60 0.91
N ALA A 22 2.26 0.58 1.50
CA ALA A 22 3.23 0.67 2.59
C ALA A 22 4.45 -0.20 2.30
N PRO A 23 5.68 0.31 2.48
CA PRO A 23 6.87 -0.52 2.34
C PRO A 23 6.96 -1.55 3.46
N PHE A 24 7.53 -2.70 3.15
CA PHE A 24 7.96 -3.67 4.16
C PHE A 24 9.47 -3.91 4.06
N CYS A 25 10.07 -4.24 5.19
CA CYS A 25 11.51 -4.37 5.34
C CYS A 25 11.91 -5.75 5.87
N ARG A 26 13.13 -6.17 5.58
CA ARG A 26 13.81 -7.29 6.22
C ARG A 26 15.12 -6.78 6.76
N GLU A 27 15.39 -7.01 8.05
CA GLU A 27 16.66 -6.60 8.67
C GLU A 27 16.96 -5.09 8.48
N GLY A 28 15.91 -4.25 8.44
CA GLY A 28 16.03 -2.81 8.21
C GLY A 28 16.16 -2.39 6.75
N GLU A 29 16.37 -3.31 5.81
CA GLU A 29 16.38 -3.03 4.38
C GLU A 29 14.99 -3.14 3.76
N ARG A 30 14.62 -2.17 2.92
CA ARG A 30 13.35 -2.20 2.17
C ARG A 30 13.40 -3.32 1.13
N VAL A 31 12.57 -4.33 1.30
CA VAL A 31 12.46 -5.47 0.37
C VAL A 31 11.37 -5.26 -0.67
N GLY A 32 10.31 -4.53 -0.32
CA GLY A 32 9.21 -4.34 -1.23
C GLY A 32 8.13 -3.41 -0.70
N THR A 33 6.95 -3.50 -1.28
CA THR A 33 5.79 -2.68 -0.93
C THR A 33 4.53 -3.53 -0.97
N LEU A 34 3.76 -3.47 0.11
CA LEU A 34 2.41 -4.01 0.21
C LEU A 34 1.43 -2.93 -0.25
N GLY A 35 0.40 -3.31 -1.00
CA GLY A 35 -0.62 -2.36 -1.43
C GLY A 35 -2.01 -2.95 -1.53
N VAL A 36 -3.00 -2.08 -1.35
CA VAL A 36 -4.41 -2.37 -1.63
C VAL A 36 -4.82 -1.55 -2.85
N VAL A 37 -5.49 -2.21 -3.79
CA VAL A 37 -6.11 -1.61 -4.97
C VAL A 37 -7.63 -1.64 -4.78
N GLY A 38 -8.27 -0.50 -4.93
CA GLY A 38 -9.72 -0.35 -4.80
C GLY A 38 -10.29 0.71 -5.74
N PRO A 39 -11.60 0.98 -5.71
CA PRO A 39 -12.20 2.06 -6.48
C PRO A 39 -11.69 3.43 -6.01
N THR A 40 -11.81 4.47 -6.85
CA THR A 40 -11.41 5.86 -6.52
C THR A 40 -12.05 6.42 -5.23
N ARG A 41 -13.22 5.91 -4.82
CA ARG A 41 -13.85 6.26 -3.54
C ARG A 41 -13.93 5.03 -2.65
N MET A 42 -12.91 4.84 -1.82
CA MET A 42 -12.83 3.79 -0.81
C MET A 42 -12.69 4.40 0.59
N ASP A 43 -12.92 3.61 1.63
CA ASP A 43 -12.67 4.03 3.01
C ASP A 43 -11.17 4.12 3.30
N TYR A 44 -10.56 5.28 3.02
CA TYR A 44 -9.13 5.49 3.26
C TYR A 44 -8.78 5.48 4.75
N GLU A 45 -9.66 5.97 5.61
CA GLU A 45 -9.44 5.99 7.06
C GLU A 45 -9.29 4.58 7.62
N GLY A 46 -10.10 3.63 7.12
CA GLY A 46 -9.97 2.21 7.44
C GLY A 46 -8.80 1.52 6.74
N ILE A 47 -8.55 1.80 5.46
CA ILE A 47 -7.56 1.07 4.66
C ILE A 47 -6.11 1.43 5.03
N ILE A 48 -5.81 2.72 5.26
CA ILE A 48 -4.46 3.19 5.59
C ILE A 48 -3.86 2.42 6.79
N PRO A 49 -4.54 2.29 7.95
CA PRO A 49 -3.99 1.56 9.09
C PRO A 49 -3.87 0.05 8.81
N ILE A 50 -4.80 -0.54 8.05
CA ILE A 50 -4.72 -1.97 7.68
C ILE A 50 -3.45 -2.23 6.86
N VAL A 51 -3.16 -1.42 5.85
CA VAL A 51 -1.98 -1.57 5.00
C VAL A 51 -0.69 -1.33 5.79
N ASP A 52 -0.65 -0.33 6.67
CA ASP A 52 0.52 -0.05 7.51
C ASP A 52 0.83 -1.20 8.49
N ILE A 53 -0.18 -1.64 9.24
CA ILE A 53 -0.02 -2.73 10.22
C ILE A 53 0.39 -4.01 9.52
N THR A 54 -0.26 -4.34 8.40
CA THR A 54 0.05 -5.57 7.65
C THR A 54 1.48 -5.54 7.09
N ALA A 55 1.94 -4.39 6.57
CA ALA A 55 3.32 -4.25 6.10
C ALA A 55 4.35 -4.39 7.24
N ARG A 56 4.04 -3.87 8.44
CA ARG A 56 4.87 -4.06 9.64
C ARG A 56 4.90 -5.52 10.09
N LEU A 57 3.75 -6.19 10.13
CA LEU A 57 3.67 -7.61 10.49
C LEU A 57 4.47 -8.47 9.51
N LEU A 58 4.34 -8.19 8.20
CA LEU A 58 5.14 -8.84 7.17
C LEU A 58 6.64 -8.58 7.36
N SER A 59 7.02 -7.34 7.70
CA SER A 59 8.43 -6.99 7.95
C SER A 59 9.01 -7.79 9.12
N ASN A 60 8.24 -7.93 10.20
CA ASN A 60 8.64 -8.72 11.37
C ASN A 60 8.76 -10.21 11.03
N ALA A 61 7.81 -10.75 10.24
CA ALA A 61 7.84 -12.15 9.83
C ALA A 61 9.03 -12.49 8.92
N LEU A 62 9.47 -11.54 8.09
CA LEU A 62 10.61 -11.72 7.18
C LEU A 62 11.97 -11.49 7.85
N SER A 63 12.00 -10.87 9.03
CA SER A 63 13.24 -10.58 9.79
C SER A 63 13.63 -11.71 10.75
N SER A 64 13.17 -12.95 10.47
CA SER A 64 13.45 -14.16 11.25
C SER A 64 14.42 -15.09 10.55
#